data_AF-A0A517SF82-F1
#
_entry.id   AF-A0A517SF82-F1
#
_cell.length_a   1.000
_cell.length_b   1.000
_cell.length_c   1.000
_cell.angle_alpha   90.00
_cell.angle_beta   90.00
_cell.angle_gamma   90.00
#
_symmetry.space_group_name_H-M   'P 1'
#
loop_
_entity.id
_entity.type
_entity.pdbx_description
1 polymer ?
#
loop_
_entity_poly.entity_id
_entity_poly.type
_entity_poly.pdbx_seq_one_letter_code
_entity_poly.pdbx_strand_id
1 'polypeptide(L)'
;MSSPTLLSIPTAAEELTGKRPSPPTCWRWVHRGRNGIKLRAVFVMGAWRTTREDFLKFVEACSAVKRQAQDVSTSMADEQLAAAGIL
;
A
#
# COMPACT_ATOMS: atom_id res chain seq x y z
N MET A 1 -22.97 15.57 4.06
CA MET A 1 -21.85 14.64 3.78
C MET A 1 -21.12 15.17 2.57
N SER A 2 -19.87 15.61 2.70
CA SER A 2 -19.09 16.06 1.53
C SER A 2 -18.95 14.92 0.54
N SER A 3 -19.26 15.17 -0.72
CA SER A 3 -19.04 14.20 -1.80
C SER A 3 -17.55 13.85 -1.88
N PRO A 4 -17.18 12.57 -2.06
CA PRO A 4 -15.78 12.17 -2.13
C PRO A 4 -15.13 12.75 -3.39
N THR A 5 -14.14 13.63 -3.19
CA THR A 5 -13.38 14.23 -4.30
C THR A 5 -12.52 13.18 -4.98
N LEU A 6 -12.72 12.99 -6.28
CA LEU A 6 -11.94 12.05 -7.11
C LEU A 6 -10.63 12.70 -7.57
N LEU A 7 -9.52 12.20 -7.06
CA LEU A 7 -8.17 12.63 -7.37
C LEU A 7 -7.49 11.67 -8.33
N SER A 8 -6.51 12.16 -9.10
CA SER A 8 -5.62 11.26 -9.82
C SER A 8 -4.78 10.45 -8.82
N ILE A 9 -4.49 9.18 -9.12
CA ILE A 9 -3.63 8.35 -8.26
C ILE A 9 -2.30 9.02 -7.91
N PRO A 10 -1.54 9.62 -8.86
CA PRO A 10 -0.27 10.25 -8.50
C PRO A 10 -0.46 11.48 -7.60
N THR A 11 -1.54 12.25 -7.77
CA THR A 11 -1.88 13.37 -6.86
C THR A 11 -2.20 12.85 -5.45
N ALA A 12 -3.05 11.83 -5.32
CA ALA A 12 -3.38 11.27 -4.01
C ALA A 12 -2.15 10.72 -3.28
N ALA A 13 -1.22 10.10 -4.02
CA ALA A 13 0.03 9.62 -3.47
C ALA A 13 1.00 10.74 -3.06
N GLU A 14 1.09 11.80 -3.85
CA GLU A 14 1.91 12.98 -3.57
C GLU A 14 1.39 13.74 -2.34
N GLU A 15 0.07 13.94 -2.23
CA GLU A 15 -0.55 14.56 -1.05
C GLU A 15 -0.29 13.78 0.24
N LEU A 16 -0.31 12.44 0.18
CA LEU A 16 -0.15 11.61 1.38
C LEU A 16 1.33 11.37 1.74
N THR A 17 2.21 11.22 0.76
CA THR A 17 3.60 10.75 0.98
C THR A 17 4.67 11.78 0.63
N GLY A 18 4.28 12.92 0.04
CA GLY A 18 5.21 13.93 -0.50
C GLY A 18 5.99 13.48 -1.74
N LYS A 19 5.76 12.24 -2.24
CA LYS A 19 6.45 11.69 -3.40
C LYS A 19 5.47 11.27 -4.48
N ARG A 20 5.67 11.80 -5.68
CA ARG A 20 4.88 11.43 -6.86
C ARG A 20 5.33 10.07 -7.43
N PRO A 21 4.47 9.05 -7.49
CA PRO A 21 4.79 7.76 -8.08
C PRO A 21 4.84 7.84 -9.62
N SER A 22 5.63 6.96 -10.23
CA SER A 22 5.70 6.86 -11.69
C SER A 22 4.41 6.25 -12.29
N PRO A 23 4.04 6.57 -13.55
CA PRO A 23 2.84 6.03 -14.19
C PRO A 23 2.75 4.49 -14.19
N PRO A 24 3.85 3.72 -14.44
CA PRO A 24 3.80 2.26 -14.33
C PRO A 24 3.50 1.77 -12.91
N THR A 25 3.93 2.50 -11.89
CA THR A 25 3.64 2.18 -10.48
C THR A 25 2.15 2.36 -10.20
N CYS A 26 1.56 3.47 -10.65
CA CYS A 26 0.12 3.71 -10.54
C CYS A 26 -0.68 2.62 -11.24
N TRP A 27 -0.30 2.26 -12.48
CA TRP A 27 -0.93 1.19 -13.24
C TRP A 27 -0.85 -0.15 -12.50
N ARG A 28 0.33 -0.48 -11.96
CA ARG A 28 0.51 -1.70 -11.17
C ARG A 28 -0.41 -1.73 -9.96
N TRP A 29 -0.54 -0.65 -9.20
CA TRP A 29 -1.41 -0.61 -8.02
C TRP A 29 -2.88 -0.88 -8.34
N VAL A 30 -3.36 -0.41 -9.49
CA VAL A 30 -4.74 -0.66 -9.94
C VAL A 30 -4.91 -2.10 -10.43
N HIS A 31 -4.05 -2.56 -11.34
CA HIS A 31 -4.29 -3.83 -12.05
C HIS A 31 -3.78 -5.05 -11.27
N ARG A 32 -2.55 -4.97 -10.76
CA ARG A 32 -1.86 -6.08 -10.07
C ARG A 32 -1.93 -5.95 -8.56
N GLY A 33 -1.98 -4.74 -8.06
CA GLY A 33 -1.81 -4.43 -6.65
C GLY A 33 -0.35 -4.42 -6.19
N ARG A 34 -0.18 -4.28 -4.88
CA ARG A 34 1.09 -4.38 -4.16
C ARG A 34 0.87 -5.34 -2.99
N ASN A 35 1.73 -6.35 -2.85
CA ASN A 35 1.59 -7.38 -1.82
C ASN A 35 0.19 -8.04 -1.80
N GLY A 36 -0.40 -8.28 -2.97
CA GLY A 36 -1.75 -8.86 -3.11
C GLY A 36 -2.91 -7.87 -2.92
N ILE A 37 -2.64 -6.64 -2.48
CA ILE A 37 -3.68 -5.62 -2.22
C ILE A 37 -3.79 -4.71 -3.44
N LYS A 38 -5.00 -4.50 -3.96
CA LYS A 38 -5.26 -3.61 -5.11
C LYS A 38 -5.81 -2.26 -4.65
N LEU A 39 -5.40 -1.21 -5.35
CA LEU A 39 -5.95 0.12 -5.12
C LEU A 39 -7.35 0.23 -5.74
N ARG A 40 -8.33 0.66 -4.95
CA ARG A 40 -9.66 1.00 -5.46
C ARG A 40 -9.59 2.29 -6.26
N ALA A 41 -9.88 2.19 -7.54
CA ALA A 41 -9.87 3.31 -8.47
C ALA A 41 -10.97 3.14 -9.52
N VAL A 42 -11.45 4.27 -10.03
CA VAL A 42 -12.40 4.36 -11.13
C VAL A 42 -11.73 4.98 -12.34
N PHE A 43 -12.00 4.47 -13.53
CA PHE A 43 -11.47 5.03 -14.76
C PHE A 43 -12.42 6.12 -15.27
N VAL A 44 -11.95 7.38 -15.28
CA VAL A 44 -12.77 8.54 -15.65
C VAL A 44 -11.93 9.49 -16.51
N MET A 45 -12.45 9.84 -17.70
CA MET A 45 -11.82 10.78 -18.62
C MET A 45 -10.37 10.43 -18.96
N GLY A 46 -10.11 9.16 -19.30
CA GLY A 46 -8.78 8.70 -19.73
C GLY A 46 -7.77 8.45 -18.60
N ALA A 47 -8.16 8.66 -17.34
CA ALA A 47 -7.28 8.48 -16.20
C ALA A 47 -7.93 7.68 -15.06
N TRP A 48 -7.12 6.89 -14.37
CA TRP A 48 -7.52 6.24 -13.13
C TRP A 48 -7.55 7.25 -11.99
N ARG A 49 -8.70 7.33 -11.31
CA ARG A 49 -8.94 8.21 -10.17
C ARG A 49 -9.30 7.42 -8.93
N THR A 50 -8.90 7.93 -7.79
CA THR A 50 -9.18 7.33 -6.48
C THR A 50 -9.60 8.43 -5.52
N THR A 51 -10.13 8.02 -4.38
CA THR A 51 -10.41 8.93 -3.26
C THR A 51 -9.21 8.94 -2.32
N ARG A 52 -9.05 10.02 -1.55
CA ARG A 52 -8.02 10.07 -0.51
C ARG A 52 -8.18 8.93 0.50
N GLU A 53 -9.41 8.62 0.87
CA GLU A 53 -9.73 7.56 1.83
C GLU A 53 -9.36 6.17 1.30
N ASP A 54 -9.69 5.87 0.06
CA ASP A 54 -9.36 4.58 -0.55
C ASP A 54 -7.84 4.42 -0.73
N PHE A 55 -7.14 5.51 -1.06
CA PHE A 55 -5.69 5.49 -1.14
C PHE A 55 -5.04 5.26 0.24
N LEU A 56 -5.57 5.89 1.29
CA LEU A 56 -5.09 5.67 2.66
C LEU A 56 -5.28 4.21 3.10
N LYS A 57 -6.48 3.64 2.88
CA LYS A 57 -6.77 2.22 3.19
C LYS A 57 -5.82 1.28 2.45
N PHE A 58 -5.51 1.59 1.18
CA PHE A 58 -4.55 0.83 0.40
C PHE A 58 -3.14 0.85 1.02
N VAL A 59 -2.67 2.01 1.48
CA VAL A 59 -1.36 2.17 2.13
C VAL A 59 -1.30 1.46 3.48
N GLU A 60 -2.34 1.59 4.30
CA GLU A 60 -2.46 0.91 5.59
C GLU A 60 -2.42 -0.61 5.42
N ALA A 61 -3.20 -1.14 4.49
CA ALA A 61 -3.20 -2.56 4.18
C ALA A 61 -1.82 -3.04 3.70
N CYS A 62 -1.16 -2.28 2.80
CA CYS A 62 0.19 -2.62 2.33
C CYS A 62 1.21 -2.67 3.48
N SER A 63 1.06 -1.75 4.44
CA SER A 63 1.93 -1.64 5.60
C SER A 63 1.68 -2.75 6.61
N ALA A 64 0.42 -3.13 6.84
CA ALA A 64 0.04 -4.25 7.71
C ALA A 64 0.66 -5.57 7.23
N VAL A 65 0.62 -5.86 5.92
CA VAL A 65 1.24 -7.07 5.35
C VAL A 65 2.75 -7.08 5.58
N LYS A 66 3.42 -5.93 5.39
CA LYS A 66 4.87 -5.84 5.62
C LYS A 66 5.22 -6.03 7.10
N ARG A 67 4.43 -5.46 8.01
CA ARG A 67 4.62 -5.60 9.46
C ARG A 67 4.45 -7.05 9.89
N GLN A 68 3.36 -7.71 9.49
CA GLN A 68 3.13 -9.13 9.76
C GLN A 68 4.28 -10.01 9.24
N ALA A 69 4.76 -9.77 8.02
CA ALA A 69 5.89 -10.51 7.47
C ALA A 69 7.18 -10.32 8.28
N GLN A 70 7.39 -9.12 8.82
CA GLN A 70 8.54 -8.79 9.65
C GLN A 70 8.45 -9.44 11.04
N ASP A 71 7.29 -9.35 11.69
CA ASP A 71 7.06 -9.95 13.01
C ASP A 71 7.29 -11.47 13.00
N VAL A 72 6.80 -12.16 11.96
CA VAL A 72 7.03 -13.60 11.76
C VAL A 72 8.51 -13.92 11.60
N SER A 73 9.23 -13.11 10.82
CA SER A 73 10.67 -13.31 10.59
C SER A 73 11.49 -13.09 11.86
N THR A 74 11.14 -12.09 12.67
CA THR A 74 11.78 -11.83 13.96
C THR A 74 11.50 -12.95 14.96
N SER A 75 10.27 -13.44 15.06
CA SER A 75 9.92 -14.57 15.93
C SER A 75 10.69 -15.85 15.56
N MET A 76 10.83 -16.14 14.27
CA MET A 76 11.59 -17.30 13.79
C MET A 76 13.09 -17.18 14.09
N ALA A 77 13.64 -15.98 14.01
CA ALA A 77 15.04 -15.73 14.36
C ALA A 77 15.29 -15.88 15.87
N ASP A 78 14.36 -15.42 16.71
CA ASP A 78 14.44 -15.56 18.17
C ASP A 78 14.37 -17.03 18.59
N GLU A 79 13.46 -17.81 17.99
CA GLU A 79 13.35 -19.25 18.23
C GLU A 79 14.62 -20.02 17.79
N GLN A 80 15.23 -19.64 16.67
CA GLN A 80 16.50 -20.23 16.22
C GLN A 80 17.67 -19.89 17.15
N LEU A 81 17.70 -18.67 17.70
CA LEU A 81 18.74 -18.24 18.62
C LEU A 81 18.61 -18.93 19.98
N ALA A 82 17.38 -19.13 20.45
CA ALA A 82 17.06 -19.93 21.63
C ALA A 82 17.43 -21.42 21.43
N ALA A 83 17.08 -22.01 20.28
CA ALA A 83 17.43 -23.40 19.96
C ALA A 83 18.95 -23.61 19.81
N ALA A 84 19.68 -22.58 19.38
CA ALA A 84 21.15 -22.59 19.31
C ALA A 84 21.83 -22.37 20.67
N GLY A 85 21.08 -22.06 21.74
CA GLY A 85 21.61 -21.85 23.10
C GLY A 85 22.43 -20.57 23.28
N ILE A 86 22.16 -19.55 22.45
CA ILE A 86 22.85 -18.25 22.49
C ILE A 86 22.03 -17.21 23.29
N LEU A 87 20.80 -17.55 23.67
CA LEU A 87 19.90 -16.79 24.55
C LEU A 87 19.70 -17.50 25.89
#